data_AF-A0A3D4DHJ9-F1
#
_entry.id   AF-A0A3D4DHJ9-F1
#
_cell.length_a   1.000
_cell.length_b   1.000
_cell.length_c   1.000
_cell.angle_alpha   90.00
_cell.angle_beta   90.00
_cell.angle_gamma   90.00
#
_symmetry.space_group_name_H-M   'P 1'
#
loop_
_entity.id
_entity.type
_entity.pdbx_description
1 polymer ?
#
loop_
_entity_poly.entity_id
_entity_poly.type
_entity_poly.pdbx_seq_one_letter_code
_entity_poly.pdbx_strand_id
1 'polypeptide(L)'
;MTNLKVRHLNGEVVELNLEKDKIYVDDQNKIVYFKFGDDENGVMQYKELGFKDVCTTPQSIVTHLFNSGFYAVVTGVEQSDDGSDLVQFSRKKYLQEQIDCIKVDDVYNCNIKSIAPFALFAELADGVICMVHCSEASKSSIRDMNTCFKVGDNIKVKIISKIFQDGKWKINASRKQADKGISPIVGTILPVMITGNAGYDAYYCEVTPSQKGILHVPVTEKLNVGDQTYGYLIQSTDDGFVLRIY
;
A
#
# COMPACT_ATOMS: atom_id res chain seq x y z
N MET A 1 -3.69 22.22 13.97
CA MET A 1 -3.75 22.57 15.41
C MET A 1 -4.91 21.80 16.00
N THR A 2 -4.67 20.59 16.52
CA THR A 2 -5.71 19.79 17.16
C THR A 2 -5.78 20.24 18.61
N ASN A 3 -6.92 20.83 19.01
CA ASN A 3 -7.20 21.15 20.40
C ASN A 3 -7.38 19.84 21.18
N LEU A 4 -6.32 19.36 21.83
CA LEU A 4 -6.39 18.29 22.81
C LEU A 4 -6.87 18.89 24.15
N LYS A 5 -8.18 18.87 24.31
CA LYS A 5 -8.91 19.11 25.57
C LYS A 5 -10.08 18.13 25.67
N VAL A 6 -9.92 16.95 25.07
CA VAL A 6 -10.94 15.92 25.01
C VAL A 6 -10.43 14.76 25.84
N ARG A 7 -11.11 14.48 26.96
CA ARG A 7 -10.87 13.26 27.73
C ARG A 7 -10.98 12.07 26.79
N HIS A 8 -9.86 11.40 26.58
CA HIS A 8 -9.82 10.25 25.69
C HIS A 8 -10.57 9.06 26.31
N LEU A 9 -11.38 8.39 25.49
CA LEU A 9 -12.12 7.21 25.92
C LEU A 9 -11.37 5.95 25.52
N ASN A 10 -11.43 4.90 26.35
CA ASN A 10 -10.87 3.61 25.98
C ASN A 10 -11.55 3.09 24.70
N GLY A 11 -10.75 2.71 23.71
CA GLY A 11 -11.20 2.30 22.38
C GLY A 11 -11.29 3.42 21.35
N GLU A 12 -11.04 4.68 21.73
CA GLU A 12 -11.02 5.80 20.79
C GLU A 12 -9.83 5.70 19.82
N VAL A 13 -10.08 5.93 18.53
CA VAL A 13 -9.03 6.06 17.51
C VAL A 13 -8.57 7.51 17.47
N VAL A 14 -7.27 7.73 17.66
CA VAL A 14 -6.64 9.06 17.68
C VAL A 14 -5.57 9.13 16.60
N GLU A 15 -5.54 10.23 15.86
CA GLU A 15 -4.44 10.56 14.96
C GLU A 15 -3.30 11.22 15.75
N LEU A 16 -2.15 10.56 15.78
CA LEU A 16 -0.94 11.03 16.43
C LEU A 16 -0.06 11.71 15.38
N ASN A 17 -0.19 13.03 15.27
CA ASN A 17 0.59 13.88 14.38
C ASN A 17 1.25 15.02 15.18
N LEU A 18 2.33 14.67 15.87
CA LEU A 18 3.05 15.55 16.80
C LEU A 18 4.39 16.00 16.22
N GLU A 19 4.84 17.17 16.66
CA GLU A 19 6.18 17.67 16.37
C GLU A 19 7.24 16.81 17.11
N LYS A 20 8.45 16.71 16.55
CA LYS A 20 9.48 15.79 17.05
C LYS A 20 9.93 16.08 18.48
N ASP A 21 9.94 17.34 18.88
CA ASP A 21 10.28 17.80 20.23
C ASP A 21 9.25 17.37 21.28
N LYS A 22 8.05 16.96 20.85
CA LYS A 22 6.98 16.43 21.71
C LYS A 22 7.00 14.91 21.82
N ILE A 23 7.99 14.24 21.23
CA ILE A 23 8.11 12.78 21.22
C ILE A 23 9.44 12.39 21.85
N TYR A 24 9.38 11.67 22.96
CA TYR A 24 10.56 11.17 23.65
C TYR A 24 10.60 9.64 23.58
N VAL A 25 11.70 9.10 23.04
CA VAL A 25 11.90 7.67 22.90
C VAL A 25 12.84 7.19 24.00
N ASP A 26 12.30 6.45 24.97
CA ASP A 26 13.06 5.77 26.02
C ASP A 26 13.43 4.36 25.54
N ASP A 27 14.63 4.25 24.97
CA ASP A 27 15.12 2.98 24.44
C ASP A 27 15.54 1.97 25.53
N GLN A 28 15.79 2.42 26.77
CA GLN A 28 16.14 1.53 27.88
C GLN A 28 14.90 0.78 28.35
N ASN A 29 13.79 1.50 28.54
CA ASN A 29 12.52 0.91 28.97
C ASN A 29 11.64 0.46 27.81
N LYS A 30 12.05 0.72 26.56
CA LYS A 30 11.31 0.38 25.32
C LYS A 30 9.92 1.01 25.31
N ILE A 31 9.84 2.30 25.65
CA ILE A 31 8.62 3.12 25.71
C ILE A 31 8.82 4.39 24.90
N VAL A 32 7.76 4.83 24.21
CA VAL A 32 7.68 6.13 23.57
C VAL A 32 6.67 6.99 24.33
N TYR A 33 7.08 8.19 24.68
CA TYR A 33 6.28 9.20 25.35
C TYR A 33 5.88 10.29 24.34
N PHE A 34 4.62 10.71 24.42
CA PHE A 34 4.01 11.74 23.59
C PHE A 34 3.51 12.86 24.49
N LYS A 35 3.95 14.09 24.25
CA LYS A 35 3.49 15.27 25.00
C LYS A 35 2.42 16.01 24.18
N PHE A 36 1.19 16.05 24.67
CA PHE A 36 0.07 16.71 23.98
C PHE A 36 -0.17 18.14 24.46
N GLY A 37 0.10 18.40 25.74
CA GLY A 37 -0.03 19.70 26.39
C GLY A 37 0.83 19.80 27.64
N ASP A 38 0.51 20.74 28.53
CA ASP A 38 1.22 20.88 29.81
C ASP A 38 0.85 19.75 30.80
N ASP A 39 -0.40 19.27 30.76
CA ASP A 39 -0.96 18.30 31.72
C ASP A 39 -1.43 16.97 31.09
N GLU A 40 -1.26 16.80 29.76
CA GLU A 40 -1.67 15.59 29.02
C GLU A 40 -0.46 14.92 28.39
N ASN A 41 -0.18 13.70 28.85
CA ASN A 41 0.90 12.86 28.35
C ASN A 41 0.35 11.55 27.83
N GLY A 42 1.05 10.95 26.88
CA GLY A 42 0.74 9.60 26.44
C GLY A 42 1.95 8.73 26.31
N VAL A 43 1.70 7.44 26.33
CA VAL A 43 2.71 6.39 26.29
C VAL A 43 2.33 5.30 25.31
N MET A 44 3.33 4.78 24.61
CA MET A 44 3.21 3.60 23.78
C MET A 44 4.42 2.70 24.00
N GLN A 45 4.18 1.45 24.40
CA GLN A 45 5.25 0.47 24.50
C GLN A 45 5.72 0.06 23.10
N TYR A 46 7.00 -0.28 22.95
CA TYR A 46 7.56 -0.70 21.66
C TYR A 46 6.77 -1.87 21.03
N LYS A 47 6.30 -2.81 21.84
CA LYS A 47 5.48 -3.95 21.39
C LYS A 47 4.14 -3.54 20.76
N GLU A 48 3.66 -2.34 21.07
CA GLU A 48 2.40 -1.77 20.58
C GLU A 48 2.59 -0.88 19.35
N LEU A 49 3.83 -0.64 18.89
CA LEU A 49 4.10 0.11 17.66
C LEU A 49 3.72 -0.66 16.39
N GLY A 50 3.51 -1.99 16.48
CA GLY A 50 3.01 -2.80 15.37
C GLY A 50 4.07 -3.34 14.40
N PHE A 51 5.37 -3.27 14.73
CA PHE A 51 6.42 -3.94 13.95
C PHE A 51 6.93 -5.19 14.64
N LYS A 52 7.45 -6.14 13.86
CA LYS A 52 7.91 -7.44 14.37
C LYS A 52 9.17 -7.32 15.23
N ASP A 53 10.11 -6.47 14.80
CA ASP A 53 11.45 -6.40 15.38
C ASP A 53 11.70 -5.06 16.11
N VAL A 54 10.64 -4.37 16.56
CA VAL A 54 10.78 -3.04 17.21
C VAL A 54 11.77 -3.08 18.36
N CYS A 55 11.71 -4.12 19.20
CA CYS A 55 12.56 -4.21 20.39
C CYS A 55 14.05 -4.34 20.07
N THR A 56 14.41 -4.78 18.85
CA THR A 56 15.78 -4.87 18.35
C THR A 56 16.11 -3.78 17.34
N THR A 57 15.14 -2.92 17.01
CA THR A 57 15.29 -1.83 16.04
C THR A 57 16.03 -0.66 16.69
N PRO A 58 17.07 -0.10 16.04
CA PRO A 58 17.77 1.08 16.54
C PRO A 58 16.82 2.26 16.78
N GLN A 59 17.07 3.02 17.86
CA GLN A 59 16.29 4.19 18.24
C GLN A 59 16.11 5.18 17.07
N SER A 60 17.15 5.40 16.26
CA SER A 60 17.10 6.28 15.10
C SER A 60 16.00 5.90 14.09
N ILE A 61 15.76 4.61 13.88
CA ILE A 61 14.72 4.10 12.97
C ILE A 61 13.35 4.24 13.63
N VAL A 62 13.24 3.96 14.93
CA VAL A 62 12.00 4.14 15.70
C VAL A 62 11.57 5.61 15.66
N THR A 63 12.49 6.55 15.84
CA THR A 63 12.19 7.99 15.74
C THR A 63 11.71 8.40 14.36
N HIS A 64 12.18 7.75 13.28
CA HIS A 64 11.71 8.06 11.92
C HIS A 64 10.25 7.69 11.68
N LEU A 65 9.68 6.75 12.45
CA LEU A 65 8.26 6.38 12.36
C LEU A 65 7.34 7.56 12.64
N PHE A 66 7.79 8.48 13.48
CA PHE A 66 7.04 9.64 13.92
C PHE A 66 7.27 10.88 13.05
N ASN A 67 7.97 10.73 11.92
CA ASN A 67 8.08 11.80 10.92
C ASN A 67 6.76 12.03 10.16
N SER A 68 5.84 11.07 10.23
CA SER A 68 4.52 11.12 9.61
C SER A 68 3.46 10.83 10.66
N GLY A 69 2.31 11.50 10.56
CA GLY A 69 1.14 11.18 11.36
C GLY A 69 0.73 9.71 11.20
N PHE A 70 0.24 9.11 12.28
CA PHE A 70 -0.24 7.74 12.29
C PHE A 70 -1.42 7.59 13.25
N TYR A 71 -2.25 6.57 13.04
CA TYR A 71 -3.39 6.32 13.91
C TYR A 71 -3.07 5.27 14.97
N ALA A 72 -3.67 5.45 16.15
CA ALA A 72 -3.58 4.51 17.25
C ALA A 72 -4.89 4.45 18.04
N VAL A 73 -5.12 3.34 18.73
CA VAL A 73 -6.27 3.18 19.64
C VAL A 73 -5.83 3.48 21.06
N VAL A 74 -6.63 4.25 21.81
CA VAL A 74 -6.46 4.45 23.25
C VAL A 74 -6.83 3.14 23.96
N THR A 75 -5.90 2.57 24.72
CA THR A 75 -6.11 1.30 25.46
C THR A 75 -6.39 1.52 26.94
N GLY A 76 -6.06 2.70 27.47
CA GLY A 76 -6.24 3.04 28.88
C GLY A 76 -5.93 4.49 29.14
N VAL A 77 -6.49 5.01 30.22
CA VAL A 77 -6.19 6.35 30.76
C VAL A 77 -5.97 6.17 32.25
N GLU A 78 -4.78 6.53 32.72
CA GLU A 78 -4.42 6.51 34.13
C GLU A 78 -4.33 7.95 34.63
N GLN A 79 -4.88 8.24 35.81
CA GLN A 79 -4.74 9.53 36.47
C GLN A 79 -3.61 9.47 37.49
N SER A 80 -2.68 10.40 37.35
CA SER A 80 -1.60 10.58 38.30
C SER A 80 -2.08 11.40 39.51
N ASP A 81 -1.38 11.26 40.64
CA ASP A 81 -1.71 11.98 41.89
C ASP A 81 -1.65 13.51 41.75
N ASP A 82 -0.93 14.01 40.75
CA ASP A 82 -0.82 15.44 40.40
C ASP A 82 -1.98 15.96 39.53
N GLY A 83 -2.92 15.09 39.16
CA GLY A 83 -4.05 15.40 38.29
C GLY A 83 -3.76 15.35 36.79
N SER A 84 -2.55 14.94 36.38
CA SER A 84 -2.23 14.72 34.96
C SER A 84 -2.82 13.40 34.45
N ASP A 85 -3.34 13.42 33.23
CA ASP A 85 -3.87 12.24 32.55
C ASP A 85 -2.73 11.59 31.72
N LEU A 86 -2.52 10.29 31.93
CA LEU A 86 -1.59 9.46 31.16
C LEU A 86 -2.36 8.50 30.24
N VAL A 87 -2.30 8.77 28.94
CA VAL A 87 -3.04 8.01 27.92
C VAL A 87 -2.16 6.92 27.31
N GLN A 88 -2.61 5.67 27.38
CA GLN A 88 -1.93 4.54 26.76
C GLN A 88 -2.45 4.33 25.34
N PHE A 89 -1.55 4.24 24.37
CA PHE A 89 -1.90 4.03 22.96
C PHE A 89 -1.40 2.68 22.45
N SER A 90 -2.15 2.10 21.49
CA SER A 90 -1.72 0.94 20.71
C SER A 90 -2.00 1.12 19.22
N ARG A 91 -0.92 1.27 18.45
CA ARG A 91 -0.97 1.21 16.99
C ARG A 91 -1.19 -0.21 16.49
N LYS A 92 -0.63 -1.20 17.18
CA LYS A 92 -0.82 -2.62 16.87
C LYS A 92 -2.30 -3.01 16.90
N LYS A 93 -3.04 -2.56 17.90
CA LYS A 93 -4.49 -2.80 18.00
C LYS A 93 -5.25 -2.11 16.87
N TYR A 94 -4.93 -0.86 16.56
CA TYR A 94 -5.49 -0.15 15.41
C TYR A 94 -5.30 -0.93 14.10
N LEU A 95 -4.07 -1.36 13.80
CA LEU A 95 -3.76 -2.14 12.60
C LEU A 95 -4.53 -3.47 12.58
N GLN A 96 -4.66 -4.15 13.72
CA GLN A 96 -5.42 -5.39 13.83
C GLN A 96 -6.90 -5.17 13.49
N GLU A 97 -7.52 -4.12 14.02
CA GLU A 97 -8.91 -3.75 13.73
C GLU A 97 -9.10 -3.43 12.23
N GLN A 98 -8.19 -2.66 11.62
CA GLN A 98 -8.22 -2.40 10.18
C GLN A 98 -8.10 -3.69 9.36
N ILE A 99 -7.19 -4.58 9.76
CA ILE A 99 -7.01 -5.88 9.12
C ILE A 99 -8.28 -6.73 9.21
N ASP A 100 -8.97 -6.72 10.35
CA ASP A 100 -10.19 -7.51 10.57
C ASP A 100 -11.37 -7.05 9.72
N CYS A 101 -11.41 -5.78 9.33
CA CYS A 101 -12.36 -5.27 8.35
C CYS A 101 -12.07 -5.73 6.90
N ILE A 102 -10.84 -6.17 6.60
CA ILE A 102 -10.47 -6.59 5.24
C ILE A 102 -11.00 -7.99 4.97
N LYS A 103 -11.79 -8.08 3.91
CA LYS A 103 -12.40 -9.33 3.42
C LYS A 103 -11.63 -9.89 2.23
N VAL A 104 -11.46 -11.21 2.24
CA VAL A 104 -10.99 -11.96 1.06
C VAL A 104 -12.05 -11.85 -0.04
N ASP A 105 -11.61 -11.87 -1.29
CA ASP A 105 -12.40 -11.69 -2.51
C ASP A 105 -12.95 -10.29 -2.82
N ASP A 106 -12.90 -9.35 -1.87
CA ASP A 106 -13.26 -7.96 -2.11
C ASP A 106 -12.16 -7.20 -2.88
N VAL A 107 -12.59 -6.15 -3.59
CA VAL A 107 -11.72 -5.25 -4.36
C VAL A 107 -11.53 -3.93 -3.64
N TYR A 108 -10.28 -3.51 -3.49
CA TYR A 108 -9.87 -2.29 -2.80
C TYR A 108 -9.03 -1.39 -3.72
N ASN A 109 -9.17 -0.07 -3.57
CA ASN A 109 -8.23 0.89 -4.14
C ASN A 109 -7.05 1.01 -3.18
N CYS A 110 -5.83 0.88 -3.71
CA CYS A 110 -4.61 0.90 -2.93
C CYS A 110 -3.61 1.87 -3.51
N ASN A 111 -2.75 2.42 -2.65
CA ASN A 111 -1.61 3.23 -3.07
C ASN A 111 -0.31 2.43 -2.97
N ILE A 112 0.51 2.42 -4.02
CA ILE A 112 1.81 1.73 -4.00
C ILE A 112 2.77 2.47 -3.06
N LYS A 113 3.19 1.81 -1.97
CA LYS A 113 4.16 2.36 -1.00
C LYS A 113 5.60 2.00 -1.32
N SER A 114 5.82 0.81 -1.86
CA SER A 114 7.15 0.38 -2.30
C SER A 114 7.05 -0.68 -3.38
N ILE A 115 8.13 -0.79 -4.16
CA ILE A 115 8.23 -1.70 -5.29
C ILE A 115 9.48 -2.55 -5.10
N ALA A 116 9.32 -3.86 -5.23
CA ALA A 116 10.40 -4.81 -5.41
C ALA A 116 10.33 -5.37 -6.84
N PRO A 117 11.43 -5.91 -7.40
CA PRO A 117 11.41 -6.46 -8.76
C PRO A 117 10.33 -7.53 -9.00
N PHE A 118 9.96 -8.29 -7.95
CA PHE A 118 8.99 -9.38 -8.01
C PHE A 118 7.61 -9.06 -7.41
N ALA A 119 7.42 -7.89 -6.76
CA ALA A 119 6.18 -7.57 -6.07
C ALA A 119 5.94 -6.07 -5.90
N LEU A 120 4.66 -5.68 -5.86
CA LEU A 120 4.20 -4.37 -5.38
C LEU A 120 3.74 -4.48 -3.94
N PHE A 121 4.11 -3.51 -3.11
CA PHE A 121 3.57 -3.36 -1.77
C PHE A 121 2.63 -2.15 -1.77
N ALA A 122 1.34 -2.42 -1.64
CA ALA A 122 0.31 -1.40 -1.74
C ALA A 122 -0.50 -1.31 -0.44
N GLU A 123 -0.73 -0.08 0.02
CA GLU A 123 -1.51 0.22 1.21
C GLU A 123 -3.00 0.14 0.89
N LEU A 124 -3.71 -0.72 1.62
CA LEU A 124 -5.16 -0.99 1.51
C LEU A 124 -6.00 -0.07 2.40
N ALA A 125 -5.47 0.17 3.59
CA ALA A 125 -6.01 1.01 4.66
C ALA A 125 -4.80 1.54 5.44
N ASP A 126 -4.99 2.56 6.27
CA ASP A 126 -3.88 3.21 6.97
C ASP A 126 -2.96 2.21 7.69
N GLY A 127 -1.70 2.14 7.24
CA GLY A 127 -0.69 1.24 7.77
C GLY A 127 -0.86 -0.25 7.44
N VAL A 128 -1.91 -0.66 6.71
CA VAL A 128 -2.13 -2.04 6.28
C VAL A 128 -1.69 -2.23 4.84
N ILE A 129 -0.63 -3.02 4.66
CA ILE A 129 -0.01 -3.26 3.35
C ILE A 129 -0.35 -4.67 2.85
N CYS A 130 -0.74 -4.77 1.58
CA CYS A 130 -0.78 -6.03 0.84
C CYS A 130 0.38 -6.14 -0.14
N MET A 131 0.67 -7.39 -0.52
CA MET A 131 1.64 -7.73 -1.54
C MET A 131 0.92 -8.21 -2.81
N VAL A 132 1.24 -7.61 -3.95
CA VAL A 132 0.84 -8.08 -5.28
C VAL A 132 2.07 -8.69 -5.94
N HIS A 133 2.11 -10.01 -6.08
CA HIS A 133 3.19 -10.69 -6.79
C HIS A 133 3.15 -10.33 -8.30
N CYS A 134 4.30 -10.35 -8.99
CA CYS A 134 4.38 -9.99 -10.41
C CYS A 134 3.41 -10.79 -11.31
N SER A 135 3.19 -12.08 -11.00
CA SER A 135 2.21 -12.94 -11.71
C SER A 135 0.75 -12.53 -11.51
N GLU A 136 0.46 -11.77 -10.45
CA GLU A 136 -0.85 -11.26 -10.09
C GLU A 136 -1.02 -9.77 -10.40
N ALA A 137 0.04 -9.11 -10.86
CA ALA A 137 0.00 -7.73 -11.29
C ALA A 137 -0.69 -7.60 -12.66
N SER A 138 -0.27 -8.40 -13.63
CA SER A 138 -0.80 -8.33 -15.00
C SER A 138 -0.96 -9.72 -15.61
N LYS A 139 -1.91 -9.87 -16.53
CA LYS A 139 -1.96 -11.03 -17.43
C LYS A 139 -0.80 -11.01 -18.43
N SER A 140 -0.31 -9.82 -18.77
CA SER A 140 0.91 -9.65 -19.56
C SER A 140 2.14 -9.86 -18.67
N SER A 141 3.22 -10.40 -19.22
CA SER A 141 4.43 -10.67 -18.43
C SER A 141 5.21 -9.38 -18.20
N ILE A 142 5.46 -9.02 -16.94
CA ILE A 142 6.26 -7.87 -16.54
C ILE A 142 7.52 -8.40 -15.84
N ARG A 143 8.69 -8.12 -16.43
CA ARG A 143 9.98 -8.61 -15.90
C ARG A 143 10.48 -7.82 -14.68
N ASP A 144 10.28 -6.51 -14.70
CA ASP A 144 10.64 -5.62 -13.61
C ASP A 144 9.50 -4.66 -13.33
N MET A 145 8.92 -4.77 -12.13
CA MET A 145 7.79 -3.93 -11.71
C MET A 145 8.12 -2.44 -11.70
N ASN A 146 9.38 -2.05 -11.49
CA ASN A 146 9.79 -0.64 -11.45
C ASN A 146 9.67 0.06 -12.81
N THR A 147 9.63 -0.71 -13.90
CA THR A 147 9.46 -0.15 -15.24
C THR A 147 8.02 0.27 -15.49
N CYS A 148 7.04 -0.46 -14.95
CA CYS A 148 5.63 -0.27 -15.24
C CYS A 148 4.85 0.48 -14.15
N PHE A 149 5.37 0.54 -12.93
CA PHE A 149 4.69 1.14 -11.77
C PHE A 149 5.60 2.11 -11.03
N LYS A 150 4.98 3.07 -10.36
CA LYS A 150 5.65 4.06 -9.53
C LYS A 150 5.09 4.05 -8.11
N VAL A 151 5.94 4.40 -7.15
CA VAL A 151 5.50 4.67 -5.78
C VAL A 151 4.54 5.87 -5.83
N GLY A 152 3.40 5.74 -5.15
CA GLY A 152 2.32 6.72 -5.18
C GLY A 152 1.20 6.39 -6.17
N ASP A 153 1.38 5.43 -7.09
CA ASP A 153 0.31 5.04 -8.02
C ASP A 153 -0.89 4.43 -7.29
N ASN A 154 -2.08 4.75 -7.77
CA ASN A 154 -3.32 4.13 -7.30
C ASN A 154 -3.69 2.93 -8.18
N ILE A 155 -3.86 1.77 -7.55
CA ILE A 155 -4.23 0.51 -8.21
C ILE A 155 -5.45 -0.12 -7.55
N LYS A 156 -6.26 -0.85 -8.32
CA LYS A 156 -7.33 -1.70 -7.78
C LYS A 156 -6.84 -3.12 -7.63
N VAL A 157 -7.02 -3.72 -6.47
CA VAL A 157 -6.59 -5.09 -6.20
C VAL A 157 -7.68 -5.88 -5.51
N LYS A 158 -7.77 -7.17 -5.83
CA LYS A 158 -8.64 -8.14 -5.18
C LYS A 158 -7.83 -8.88 -4.13
N ILE A 159 -8.36 -9.02 -2.91
CA ILE A 159 -7.69 -9.81 -1.88
C ILE A 159 -7.82 -11.30 -2.21
N ILE A 160 -6.69 -11.99 -2.38
CA ILE A 160 -6.63 -13.41 -2.71
C ILE A 160 -6.52 -14.28 -1.47
N SER A 161 -5.73 -13.83 -0.49
CA SER A 161 -5.59 -14.56 0.77
C SER A 161 -5.16 -13.62 1.89
N LYS A 162 -5.68 -13.90 3.09
CA LYS A 162 -5.28 -13.26 4.34
C LYS A 162 -4.84 -14.36 5.30
N ILE A 163 -3.54 -14.46 5.58
CA ILE A 163 -2.95 -15.56 6.37
C ILE A 163 -2.15 -14.98 7.52
N PHE A 164 -2.33 -15.51 8.73
CA PHE A 164 -1.48 -15.16 9.87
C PHE A 164 -0.28 -16.11 9.92
N GLN A 165 0.93 -15.58 9.74
CA GLN A 165 2.17 -16.37 9.72
C GLN A 165 3.33 -15.57 10.35
N ASP A 166 4.17 -16.24 11.14
CA ASP A 166 5.34 -15.64 11.79
C ASP A 166 5.02 -14.42 12.67
N GLY A 167 3.85 -14.42 13.30
CA GLY A 167 3.36 -13.35 14.16
C GLY A 167 2.80 -12.13 13.44
N LYS A 168 2.59 -12.19 12.11
CA LYS A 168 2.02 -11.09 11.31
C LYS A 168 1.01 -11.58 10.29
N TRP A 169 0.13 -10.68 9.87
CA TRP A 169 -0.73 -10.91 8.73
C TRP A 169 0.04 -10.74 7.42
N LYS A 170 -0.09 -11.72 6.53
CA LYS A 170 0.33 -11.66 5.13
C LYS A 170 -0.94 -11.57 4.29
N ILE A 171 -1.10 -10.42 3.63
CA ILE A 171 -2.25 -10.14 2.76
C ILE A 171 -1.74 -10.19 1.32
N ASN A 172 -2.15 -11.20 0.57
CA ASN A 172 -1.82 -11.33 -0.85
C ASN A 172 -2.99 -10.81 -1.68
N ALA A 173 -2.69 -9.99 -2.67
CA ALA A 173 -3.67 -9.36 -3.53
C ALA A 173 -3.32 -9.52 -5.02
N SER A 174 -4.32 -9.34 -5.87
CA SER A 174 -4.19 -9.47 -7.32
C SER A 174 -4.82 -8.29 -8.03
N ARG A 175 -4.04 -7.57 -8.83
CA ARG A 175 -4.55 -6.52 -9.72
C ARG A 175 -5.29 -7.14 -10.91
N LYS A 176 -4.76 -8.24 -11.43
CA LYS A 176 -5.34 -9.02 -12.54
C LYS A 176 -6.76 -9.51 -12.23
N GLN A 177 -7.01 -10.02 -11.02
CA GLN A 177 -8.33 -10.54 -10.64
C GLN A 177 -9.33 -9.46 -10.18
N ALA A 178 -8.86 -8.24 -9.91
CA ALA A 178 -9.74 -7.10 -9.64
C ALA A 178 -10.38 -6.54 -10.92
N ASP A 179 -9.72 -6.79 -12.05
CA ASP A 179 -10.15 -6.32 -13.35
C ASP A 179 -11.15 -7.30 -13.98
N LYS A 180 -12.26 -6.76 -14.48
CA LYS A 180 -13.30 -7.55 -15.16
C LYS A 180 -13.00 -7.76 -16.65
N GLY A 181 -12.00 -7.06 -17.18
CA GLY A 181 -11.71 -7.01 -18.60
C GLY A 181 -12.78 -6.25 -19.39
N ILE A 182 -12.57 -6.16 -20.70
CA ILE A 182 -13.43 -5.51 -21.67
C ILE A 182 -13.65 -6.40 -22.90
N SER A 183 -14.74 -6.17 -23.63
CA SER A 183 -15.02 -6.82 -24.91
C SER A 183 -15.15 -5.76 -26.02
N PRO A 184 -14.02 -5.15 -26.44
CA PRO A 184 -14.01 -4.06 -27.40
C PRO A 184 -14.33 -4.55 -28.82
N ILE A 185 -14.89 -3.66 -29.64
CA ILE A 185 -15.14 -3.91 -31.06
C ILE A 185 -13.86 -3.56 -31.84
N VAL A 186 -13.55 -4.34 -32.88
CA VAL A 186 -12.45 -4.04 -33.80
C VAL A 186 -12.56 -2.59 -34.29
N GLY A 187 -11.44 -1.89 -34.15
CA GLY A 187 -11.26 -0.49 -34.45
C GLY A 187 -11.50 0.50 -33.31
N THR A 188 -11.82 0.00 -32.12
CA THR A 188 -11.76 0.79 -30.90
C THR A 188 -10.31 1.19 -30.60
N ILE A 189 -10.09 2.44 -30.21
CA ILE A 189 -8.82 2.91 -29.67
C ILE A 189 -8.78 2.57 -28.17
N LEU A 190 -7.75 1.83 -27.75
CA LEU A 190 -7.61 1.35 -26.38
C LEU A 190 -6.32 1.91 -25.76
N PRO A 191 -6.34 2.33 -24.49
CA PRO A 191 -5.12 2.63 -23.77
C PRO A 191 -4.33 1.35 -23.57
N VAL A 192 -3.01 1.45 -23.73
CA VAL A 192 -2.10 0.33 -23.52
C VAL A 192 -0.87 0.77 -22.75
N MET A 193 -0.35 -0.12 -21.91
CA MET A 193 0.94 0.03 -21.25
C MET A 193 1.90 -1.01 -21.79
N ILE A 194 3.09 -0.60 -22.22
CA ILE A 194 4.10 -1.52 -22.73
C ILE A 194 4.70 -2.33 -21.57
N THR A 195 4.69 -3.65 -21.69
CA THR A 195 5.18 -4.57 -20.65
C THR A 195 6.45 -5.32 -21.06
N GLY A 196 6.77 -5.34 -22.35
CA GLY A 196 7.97 -5.98 -22.85
C GLY A 196 8.18 -5.81 -24.35
N ASN A 197 9.37 -6.16 -24.82
CA ASN A 197 9.71 -6.15 -26.25
C ASN A 197 9.37 -7.53 -26.87
N ALA A 198 8.65 -7.54 -28.00
CA ALA A 198 8.31 -8.76 -28.74
C ALA A 198 9.21 -8.97 -29.98
N GLY A 199 9.98 -7.96 -30.38
CA GLY A 199 10.93 -7.97 -31.50
C GLY A 199 10.54 -7.00 -32.62
N TYR A 200 11.54 -6.55 -33.41
CA TYR A 200 11.49 -5.68 -34.59
C TYR A 200 10.52 -4.48 -34.55
N ASP A 201 9.22 -4.73 -34.71
CA ASP A 201 8.14 -3.76 -34.87
C ASP A 201 6.96 -4.02 -33.93
N ALA A 202 7.15 -4.85 -32.89
CA ALA A 202 6.08 -5.26 -31.98
C ALA A 202 6.50 -5.26 -30.49
N TYR A 203 5.53 -4.93 -29.65
CA TYR A 203 5.67 -4.87 -28.19
C TYR A 203 4.58 -5.68 -27.50
N TYR A 204 4.92 -6.35 -26.41
CA TYR A 204 3.92 -6.85 -25.47
C TYR A 204 3.33 -5.69 -24.70
N CYS A 205 2.02 -5.67 -24.55
CA CYS A 205 1.33 -4.65 -23.79
C CYS A 205 0.26 -5.23 -22.87
N GLU A 206 -0.09 -4.46 -21.86
CA GLU A 206 -1.28 -4.59 -21.05
C GLU A 206 -2.33 -3.63 -21.59
N VAL A 207 -3.52 -4.13 -21.91
CA VAL A 207 -4.69 -3.30 -22.27
C VAL A 207 -5.53 -3.04 -21.02
N THR A 208 -5.74 -4.09 -20.22
CA THR A 208 -6.26 -4.01 -18.86
C THR A 208 -5.47 -5.00 -17.99
N PRO A 209 -5.50 -4.90 -16.65
CA PRO A 209 -4.75 -5.84 -15.81
C PRO A 209 -5.05 -7.32 -16.09
N SER A 210 -6.26 -7.67 -16.55
CA SER A 210 -6.65 -9.02 -16.92
C SER A 210 -6.41 -9.38 -18.40
N GLN A 211 -6.13 -8.41 -19.28
CA GLN A 211 -6.03 -8.60 -20.72
C GLN A 211 -4.72 -8.07 -21.30
N LYS A 212 -4.01 -8.97 -21.99
CA LYS A 212 -2.75 -8.68 -22.67
C LYS A 212 -3.00 -8.41 -24.15
N GLY A 213 -2.00 -7.80 -24.79
CA GLY A 213 -1.98 -7.65 -26.23
C GLY A 213 -0.57 -7.56 -26.81
N ILE A 214 -0.53 -7.47 -28.13
CA ILE A 214 0.65 -7.13 -28.92
C ILE A 214 0.35 -5.85 -29.67
N LEU A 215 1.19 -4.83 -29.48
CA LEU A 215 1.13 -3.56 -30.18
C LEU A 215 2.17 -3.53 -31.29
N HIS A 216 1.72 -3.44 -32.55
CA HIS A 216 2.57 -3.18 -33.69
C HIS A 216 2.82 -1.68 -33.87
N VAL A 217 4.08 -1.31 -34.05
CA VAL A 217 4.53 0.07 -34.28
C VAL A 217 5.35 0.15 -35.57
N PRO A 218 5.36 1.29 -36.28
CA PRO A 218 6.30 1.50 -37.37
C PRO A 218 7.76 1.36 -36.88
N VAL A 219 8.65 0.85 -37.73
CA VAL A 219 10.08 0.62 -37.40
C VAL A 219 10.81 1.91 -36.94
N THR A 220 10.30 3.06 -37.33
CA THR A 220 10.83 4.37 -36.94
C THR A 220 10.52 4.75 -35.50
N GLU A 221 9.54 4.10 -34.87
CA GLU A 221 9.07 4.41 -33.53
C GLU A 221 9.60 3.39 -32.53
N LYS A 222 10.07 3.88 -31.38
CA LYS A 222 10.62 3.05 -30.31
C LYS A 222 9.96 3.40 -29.01
N LEU A 223 9.29 2.42 -28.41
CA LEU A 223 8.71 2.51 -27.08
C LEU A 223 9.59 1.79 -26.06
N ASN A 224 9.51 2.24 -24.82
CA ASN A 224 10.14 1.62 -23.66
C ASN A 224 9.09 0.87 -22.82
N VAL A 225 9.55 -0.09 -22.03
CA VAL A 225 8.69 -0.75 -21.05
C VAL A 225 8.21 0.26 -20.02
N GLY A 226 6.92 0.27 -19.74
CA GLY A 226 6.25 1.26 -18.90
C GLY A 226 5.60 2.41 -19.66
N ASP A 227 5.92 2.61 -20.94
CA ASP A 227 5.31 3.66 -21.74
C ASP A 227 3.80 3.42 -21.86
N GLN A 228 3.03 4.49 -21.65
CA GLN A 228 1.59 4.51 -21.84
C GLN A 228 1.27 5.18 -23.17
N THR A 229 0.48 4.50 -24.00
CA THR A 229 0.07 4.99 -25.33
C THR A 229 -1.30 4.44 -25.69
N TYR A 230 -1.73 4.64 -26.93
CA TYR A 230 -2.99 4.17 -27.47
C TYR A 230 -2.77 3.29 -28.70
N GLY A 231 -3.57 2.23 -28.81
CA GLY A 231 -3.56 1.34 -29.96
C GLY A 231 -4.96 1.18 -30.54
N TYR A 232 -5.06 1.21 -31.86
CA TYR A 232 -6.24 0.79 -32.60
C TYR A 232 -6.32 -0.74 -32.59
N LEU A 233 -7.42 -1.29 -32.08
CA LEU A 233 -7.65 -2.73 -32.05
C LEU A 233 -7.88 -3.28 -33.47
N ILE A 234 -7.03 -4.18 -33.92
CA ILE A 234 -7.14 -4.85 -35.23
C ILE A 234 -7.88 -6.17 -35.09
N GLN A 235 -7.56 -6.93 -34.04
CA GLN A 235 -8.10 -8.27 -33.83
C GLN A 235 -8.23 -8.57 -32.34
N SER A 236 -9.32 -9.24 -31.97
CA SER A 236 -9.54 -9.80 -30.64
C SER A 236 -9.53 -11.33 -30.75
N THR A 237 -8.69 -11.99 -29.96
CA THR A 237 -8.64 -13.45 -29.85
C THR A 237 -8.80 -13.86 -28.39
N ASP A 238 -8.99 -15.16 -28.14
CA ASP A 238 -9.06 -15.68 -26.76
C ASP A 238 -7.74 -15.49 -25.99
N ASP A 239 -6.62 -15.39 -26.71
CA ASP A 239 -5.29 -15.21 -26.15
C ASP A 239 -4.90 -13.75 -25.92
N GLY A 240 -5.67 -12.79 -26.44
CA GLY A 240 -5.44 -11.36 -26.23
C GLY A 240 -5.77 -10.50 -27.43
N PHE A 241 -5.28 -9.26 -27.41
CA PHE A 241 -5.57 -8.26 -28.43
C PHE A 241 -4.37 -8.03 -29.36
N VAL A 242 -4.64 -7.84 -30.65
CA VAL A 242 -3.67 -7.34 -31.62
C VAL A 242 -4.01 -5.90 -31.93
N LEU A 243 -3.08 -4.99 -31.67
CA LEU A 243 -3.24 -3.56 -31.86
C LEU A 243 -2.18 -3.01 -32.81
N ARG A 244 -2.45 -1.87 -33.42
CA ARG A 244 -1.44 -1.02 -34.06
C ARG A 244 -1.47 0.35 -33.39
N ILE A 245 -0.32 0.97 -33.22
CA ILE A 245 -0.22 2.31 -32.65
C ILE A 245 -1.10 3.30 -33.41
N TYR A 246 -1.75 4.17 -32.64
CA TYR A 246 -2.63 5.21 -33.16
C TYR A 246 -1.83 6.46 -33.56
#